data_AF-A0A0B1SFA9-F1
#
_entry.id   AF-A0A0B1SFA9-F1
#
_cell.length_a   1.000
_cell.length_b   1.000
_cell.length_c   1.000
_cell.angle_alpha   90.00
_cell.angle_beta   90.00
_cell.angle_gamma   90.00
#
_symmetry.space_group_name_H-M   'P 1'
#
loop_
_entity.id
_entity.type
_entity.pdbx_description
1 polymer ?
#
loop_
_entity_poly.entity_id
_entity_poly.type
_entity_poly.pdbx_seq_one_letter_code
_entity_poly.pdbx_strand_id
1 'polypeptide(L)'
;MLKRCVPSAPPIEEMPVDDLSKWLSEKDSTLDTTQGTDIYLTADESFDMAELQRRVEQMKIGEPTASPNVDDGQLRKIRRLNDAQLRAELKKVGIVAGPMCARTRGMYEKKLLATRREVADTKGIRYSRQLEMAMMGMLSPDAGKILDDKVREEYELAGVTAFCYLLLDPRKITGDVDSLDLKTFIPAIFYVGKGTKARPLAHLIEAKKEREAKSPKLVSNVKLKRIDSIWGSGNGVLCLQINHSVSDDEAFVREAALIEAIRLENLTNMKGGEWRGASKAWTLPMKAEFGTYQLQRALGVLKMEGLRPIKPEALPESLFPYAPKKNA
;
A
#
# COMPACT_ATOMS: atom_id res chain seq x y z
N MET A 1 -0.74 -34.39 -37.39
CA MET A 1 -0.67 -35.10 -36.10
C MET A 1 -0.79 -34.08 -34.97
N LEU A 2 -1.96 -34.04 -34.33
CA LEU A 2 -2.33 -33.12 -33.25
C LEU A 2 -2.83 -33.99 -32.08
N LYS A 3 -2.16 -33.95 -30.93
CA LYS A 3 -2.60 -34.64 -29.70
C LYS A 3 -3.51 -33.70 -28.90
N ARG A 4 -4.76 -34.12 -28.70
CA ARG A 4 -5.71 -33.53 -27.73
C ARG A 4 -5.35 -34.03 -26.32
N CYS A 5 -5.28 -33.13 -25.34
CA CYS A 5 -5.30 -33.49 -23.91
C CYS A 5 -6.76 -33.75 -23.48
N VAL A 6 -6.96 -34.83 -22.75
CA VAL A 6 -8.24 -35.25 -22.15
C VAL A 6 -8.10 -35.10 -20.63
N PRO A 7 -9.12 -34.60 -19.90
CA PRO A 7 -9.03 -34.34 -18.45
C PRO A 7 -8.90 -35.64 -17.62
N SER A 8 -8.06 -35.57 -16.59
CA SER A 8 -7.83 -36.64 -15.61
C SER A 8 -8.66 -36.39 -14.35
N ALA A 9 -9.92 -36.81 -14.37
CA ALA A 9 -10.72 -37.22 -13.20
C ALA A 9 -12.17 -37.55 -13.65
N PRO A 10 -12.73 -38.71 -13.27
CA PRO A 10 -14.14 -38.99 -13.49
C PRO A 10 -15.05 -38.28 -12.46
N PRO A 11 -16.35 -38.09 -12.75
CA PRO A 11 -17.32 -37.45 -11.87
C PRO A 11 -17.62 -38.28 -10.62
N ILE A 12 -17.97 -37.60 -9.53
CA ILE A 12 -18.40 -38.20 -8.26
C ILE A 12 -19.88 -38.57 -8.39
N GLU A 13 -20.17 -39.80 -8.77
CA GLU A 13 -21.33 -40.59 -8.35
C GLU A 13 -21.21 -41.99 -8.96
N GLU A 14 -21.48 -43.02 -8.14
CA GLU A 14 -21.42 -44.47 -8.42
C GLU A 14 -20.06 -45.17 -8.35
N MET A 15 -19.60 -45.53 -7.12
CA MET A 15 -18.80 -46.75 -6.89
C MET A 15 -19.09 -47.37 -5.49
N PRO A 16 -18.98 -48.70 -5.32
CA PRO A 16 -19.53 -49.45 -4.18
C PRO A 16 -18.61 -49.43 -2.95
N VAL A 17 -19.20 -49.71 -1.78
CA VAL A 17 -18.63 -49.54 -0.42
C VAL A 17 -17.39 -50.40 -0.12
N ASP A 18 -17.07 -51.40 -0.95
CA ASP A 18 -16.00 -52.37 -0.66
C ASP A 18 -14.57 -51.91 -1.00
N ASP A 19 -14.39 -50.81 -1.76
CA ASP A 19 -13.05 -50.29 -2.10
C ASP A 19 -12.51 -49.22 -1.12
N LEU A 20 -13.32 -48.72 -0.19
CA LEU A 20 -12.85 -47.78 0.85
C LEU A 20 -11.97 -48.48 1.90
N SER A 21 -12.28 -49.74 2.22
CA SER A 21 -11.63 -50.54 3.26
C SER A 21 -10.20 -50.96 2.88
N LYS A 22 -9.93 -51.08 1.58
CA LYS A 22 -8.62 -51.48 1.06
C LYS A 22 -7.64 -50.31 0.99
N TRP A 23 -8.14 -49.10 0.72
CA TRP A 23 -7.34 -47.89 0.63
C TRP A 23 -6.90 -47.33 1.99
N LEU A 24 -7.71 -47.53 3.05
CA LEU A 24 -7.36 -47.17 4.42
C LEU A 24 -6.34 -48.14 5.05
N SER A 25 -6.21 -49.37 4.54
CA SER A 25 -5.32 -50.42 5.08
C SER A 25 -3.86 -50.28 4.64
N GLU A 26 -3.59 -49.69 3.47
CA GLU A 26 -2.23 -49.61 2.91
C GLU A 26 -1.38 -48.44 3.44
N LYS A 27 -1.92 -47.53 4.25
CA LYS A 27 -1.16 -46.35 4.73
C LYS A 27 -0.72 -46.36 6.19
N ASP A 28 -1.14 -47.34 6.99
CA ASP A 28 -0.82 -47.43 8.42
C ASP A 28 0.35 -48.36 8.77
N SER A 29 1.20 -48.74 7.81
CA SER A 29 2.36 -49.59 8.08
C SER A 29 3.69 -49.00 7.59
N THR A 30 4.18 -47.97 8.30
CA THR A 30 5.62 -47.75 8.50
C THR A 30 5.84 -46.96 9.80
N LEU A 31 6.03 -47.68 10.91
CA LEU A 31 6.53 -47.17 12.19
C LEU A 31 7.79 -47.95 12.57
N ASP A 32 8.90 -47.23 12.77
CA ASP A 32 9.81 -47.33 13.93
C ASP A 32 10.91 -46.25 13.73
N THR A 33 11.33 -45.40 14.67
CA THR A 33 11.49 -45.58 16.12
C THR A 33 11.55 -44.21 16.81
N THR A 34 10.70 -43.96 17.81
CA THR A 34 11.13 -43.41 19.11
C THR A 34 10.04 -43.60 20.15
N GLN A 35 10.36 -44.38 21.18
CA GLN A 35 9.46 -44.78 22.26
C GLN A 35 9.06 -43.58 23.13
N GLY A 36 7.76 -43.45 23.39
CA GLY A 36 7.21 -42.57 24.41
C GLY A 36 7.33 -43.18 25.81
N THR A 37 7.30 -42.30 26.81
CA THR A 37 6.73 -42.59 28.12
C THR A 37 6.13 -41.30 28.66
N ASP A 38 4.80 -41.31 28.84
CA ASP A 38 4.06 -40.30 29.58
C ASP A 38 4.52 -40.29 31.04
N ILE A 39 4.96 -39.13 31.54
CA ILE A 39 5.12 -38.86 32.97
C ILE A 39 4.60 -37.44 33.25
N TYR A 40 3.49 -37.38 34.00
CA TYR A 40 3.11 -36.20 34.78
C TYR A 40 4.23 -35.89 35.78
N LEU A 41 4.91 -34.75 35.65
CA LEU A 41 5.81 -34.23 36.68
C LEU A 41 5.72 -32.70 36.79
N THR A 42 5.96 -32.27 38.02
CA THR A 42 5.56 -31.06 38.69
C THR A 42 6.45 -29.85 38.37
N ALA A 43 5.89 -28.66 38.62
CA ALA A 43 6.61 -27.39 38.63
C ALA A 43 7.79 -27.42 39.61
N ASP A 44 8.98 -27.60 39.07
CA ASP A 44 10.23 -27.14 39.68
C ASP A 44 11.24 -26.83 38.56
N GLU A 45 11.06 -25.68 37.93
CA GLU A 45 12.15 -25.00 37.25
C GLU A 45 12.39 -23.72 38.03
N SER A 46 13.45 -23.72 38.84
CA SER A 46 13.92 -22.54 39.56
C SER A 46 14.07 -21.39 38.57
N PHE A 47 13.30 -20.33 38.76
CA PHE A 47 13.33 -19.15 37.91
C PHE A 47 14.67 -18.42 38.13
N ASP A 48 15.63 -18.62 37.21
CA ASP A 48 16.95 -17.98 37.29
C ASP A 48 16.85 -16.50 36.88
N MET A 49 16.79 -15.64 37.91
CA MET A 49 16.76 -14.19 37.76
C MET A 49 18.02 -13.62 37.07
N ALA A 50 19.16 -14.33 37.11
CA ALA A 50 20.38 -13.89 36.46
C ALA A 50 20.29 -14.03 34.93
N GLU A 51 19.68 -15.11 34.42
CA GLU A 51 19.48 -15.30 32.99
C GLU A 51 18.44 -14.30 32.43
N LEU A 52 17.43 -13.92 33.24
CA LEU A 52 16.48 -12.87 32.88
C LEU A 52 17.14 -11.49 32.80
N GLN A 53 18.02 -11.16 33.76
CA GLN A 53 18.80 -9.91 33.73
C GLN A 53 19.74 -9.88 32.52
N ARG A 54 20.37 -11.01 32.19
CA ARG A 54 21.26 -11.12 31.02
C ARG A 54 20.51 -10.92 29.69
N ARG A 55 19.27 -11.41 29.58
CA ARG A 55 18.39 -11.16 28.42
C ARG A 55 17.91 -9.71 28.33
N VAL A 56 17.67 -9.05 29.47
CA VAL A 56 17.32 -7.62 29.52
C VAL A 56 18.54 -6.74 29.15
N GLU A 57 19.74 -7.14 29.55
CA GLU A 57 20.99 -6.48 29.15
C GLU A 57 21.26 -6.65 27.64
N GLN A 58 21.00 -7.83 27.07
CA GLN A 58 21.16 -8.10 25.63
C GLN A 58 20.10 -7.39 24.76
N MET A 59 18.95 -7.03 25.31
CA MET A 59 17.93 -6.22 24.62
C MET A 59 18.21 -4.70 24.68
N LYS A 60 19.27 -4.24 25.34
CA LYS A 60 19.76 -2.85 25.19
C LYS A 60 20.44 -2.70 23.83
N ILE A 61 19.60 -2.49 22.81
CA ILE A 61 20.00 -1.88 21.54
C ILE A 61 20.74 -0.59 21.87
N GLY A 62 21.90 -0.42 21.23
CA GLY A 62 22.88 0.64 21.46
C GLY A 62 22.29 2.05 21.53
N GLU A 63 23.03 2.92 22.21
CA GLU A 63 22.75 4.35 22.31
C GLU A 63 22.31 4.91 20.94
N PRO A 64 21.20 5.67 20.89
CA PRO A 64 20.86 6.39 19.68
C PRO A 64 22.00 7.36 19.39
N THR A 65 22.68 7.14 18.27
CA THR A 65 23.61 8.11 17.71
C THR A 65 22.85 9.42 17.53
N ALA A 66 23.10 10.35 18.45
CA ALA A 66 22.57 11.69 18.39
C ALA A 66 23.13 12.36 17.13
N SER A 67 22.29 12.50 16.11
CA SER A 67 22.56 13.41 15.02
C SER A 67 22.69 14.82 15.60
N PRO A 68 23.83 15.51 15.46
CA PRO A 68 24.08 16.76 16.16
C PRO A 68 23.52 17.89 15.31
N ASN A 69 22.20 18.08 15.27
CA ASN A 69 21.63 19.34 14.77
C ASN A 69 20.20 19.58 15.30
N VAL A 70 20.12 20.51 16.26
CA VAL A 70 18.97 21.34 16.65
C VAL A 70 17.78 20.65 17.38
N ASP A 71 18.01 19.96 18.50
CA ASP A 71 16.91 19.41 19.34
C ASP A 71 16.90 19.94 20.78
N ASP A 72 16.75 21.26 20.94
CA ASP A 72 16.89 21.87 22.26
C ASP A 72 15.88 23.03 22.49
N GLY A 73 15.21 23.50 21.43
CA GLY A 73 14.24 24.60 21.50
C GLY A 73 12.88 24.26 22.11
N GLN A 74 12.31 23.10 21.75
CA GLN A 74 10.95 22.72 22.18
C GLN A 74 10.90 22.26 23.63
N LEU A 75 11.86 21.44 24.06
CA LEU A 75 11.96 21.02 25.46
C LEU A 75 12.22 22.23 26.38
N ARG A 76 13.06 23.19 25.96
CA ARG A 76 13.23 24.46 26.68
C ARG A 76 11.93 25.26 26.80
N LYS A 77 11.11 25.32 25.75
CA LYS A 77 9.79 25.97 25.80
C LYS A 77 8.83 25.26 26.76
N ILE A 78 8.83 23.92 26.77
CA ILE A 78 7.98 23.13 27.67
C ILE A 78 8.40 23.31 29.14
N ARG A 79 9.71 23.29 29.42
CA ARG A 79 10.27 23.51 30.77
C ARG A 79 9.94 24.89 31.34
N ARG A 80 9.67 25.89 30.50
CA ARG A 80 9.27 27.24 30.91
C ARG A 80 7.79 27.38 31.30
N LEU A 81 6.95 26.37 31.01
CA LEU A 81 5.53 26.40 31.38
C LEU A 81 5.39 26.26 32.89
N ASN A 82 4.42 26.91 33.51
CA ASN A 82 4.04 26.59 34.89
C ASN A 82 3.15 25.32 34.94
N ASP A 83 2.90 24.77 36.13
CA ASP A 83 2.17 23.51 36.32
C ASP A 83 0.74 23.58 35.77
N ALA A 84 0.06 24.72 35.94
CA ALA A 84 -1.28 24.93 35.40
C ALA A 84 -1.28 24.94 33.86
N GLN A 85 -0.30 25.58 33.24
CA GLN A 85 -0.11 25.63 31.80
C GLN A 85 0.28 24.26 31.24
N LEU A 86 1.18 23.53 31.89
CA LEU A 86 1.58 22.19 31.49
C LEU A 86 0.39 21.23 31.54
N ARG A 87 -0.46 21.32 32.58
CA ARG A 87 -1.69 20.53 32.69
C ARG A 87 -2.70 20.87 31.60
N ALA A 88 -2.87 22.15 31.28
CA ALA A 88 -3.76 22.60 30.21
C ALA A 88 -3.27 22.08 28.84
N GLU A 89 -1.96 22.12 28.58
CA GLU A 89 -1.38 21.60 27.34
C GLU A 89 -1.49 20.07 27.23
N LEU A 90 -1.29 19.34 28.33
CA LEU A 90 -1.53 17.89 28.37
C LEU A 90 -3.01 17.55 28.10
N LYS A 91 -3.94 18.33 28.66
CA LYS A 91 -5.38 18.14 28.41
C LYS A 91 -5.75 18.39 26.95
N LYS A 92 -5.14 19.39 26.28
CA LYS A 92 -5.35 19.65 24.85
C LYS A 92 -4.94 18.48 23.95
N VAL A 93 -3.91 17.74 24.36
CA VAL A 93 -3.46 16.53 23.65
C VAL A 93 -4.12 15.24 24.18
N GLY A 94 -5.20 15.36 24.97
CA GLY A 94 -5.97 14.22 25.47
C GLY A 94 -5.33 13.46 26.64
N ILE A 95 -4.27 13.99 27.26
CA ILE A 95 -3.58 13.35 28.39
C ILE A 95 -4.13 13.92 29.70
N VAL A 96 -4.73 13.05 30.52
CA VAL A 96 -5.14 13.39 31.88
C VAL A 96 -3.94 13.31 32.82
N ALA A 97 -3.47 14.46 33.30
CA ALA A 97 -2.34 14.53 34.23
C ALA A 97 -2.79 14.31 35.69
N GLY A 98 -2.09 13.44 36.42
CA GLY A 98 -2.26 13.22 37.85
C GLY A 98 -1.64 14.35 38.70
N PRO A 99 -1.26 14.10 39.97
CA PRO A 99 -0.62 15.11 40.81
C PRO A 99 0.65 15.65 40.16
N MET A 100 0.74 16.98 39.99
CA MET A 100 1.93 17.64 39.46
C MET A 100 2.82 18.01 40.64
N CYS A 101 3.87 17.24 40.82
CA CYS A 101 4.93 17.50 41.80
C CYS A 101 6.29 17.37 41.11
N ALA A 102 7.35 17.83 41.77
CA ALA A 102 8.70 17.85 41.20
C ALA A 102 9.15 16.48 40.63
N ARG A 103 8.69 15.36 41.22
CA ARG A 103 9.01 14.00 40.79
C ARG A 103 8.26 13.56 39.53
N THR A 104 7.01 13.97 39.35
CA THR A 104 6.16 13.55 38.20
C THR A 104 6.22 14.52 37.03
N ARG A 105 6.63 15.77 37.29
CA ARG A 105 6.69 16.85 36.30
C ARG A 105 7.55 16.52 35.08
N GLY A 106 8.78 16.04 35.29
CA GLY A 106 9.71 15.73 34.19
C GLY A 106 9.20 14.62 33.26
N MET A 107 8.41 13.67 33.79
CA MET A 107 7.73 12.66 32.98
C MET A 107 6.67 13.30 32.09
N TYR A 108 5.83 14.18 32.63
CA TYR A 108 4.79 14.88 31.88
C TYR A 108 5.35 15.81 30.81
N GLU A 109 6.47 16.50 31.07
CA GLU A 109 7.17 17.32 30.08
C GLU A 109 7.67 16.47 28.90
N LYS A 110 8.31 15.32 29.19
CA LYS A 110 8.75 14.37 28.16
C LYS A 110 7.58 13.76 27.40
N LYS A 111 6.48 13.42 28.09
CA LYS A 111 5.27 12.87 27.49
C LYS A 111 4.58 13.88 26.57
N LEU A 112 4.45 15.14 26.99
CA LEU A 112 3.92 16.22 26.14
C LEU A 112 4.81 16.45 24.92
N LEU A 113 6.14 16.39 25.08
CA LEU A 113 7.07 16.50 23.95
C LEU A 113 6.90 15.34 22.97
N ALA A 114 6.85 14.10 23.46
CA ALA A 114 6.64 12.91 22.64
C ALA A 114 5.32 12.98 21.87
N THR A 115 4.21 13.30 22.54
CA THR A 115 2.91 13.45 21.89
C THR A 115 2.86 14.63 20.93
N ARG A 116 3.50 15.76 21.24
CA ARG A 116 3.62 16.87 20.27
C ARG A 116 4.46 16.48 19.05
N ARG A 117 5.47 15.62 19.21
CA ARG A 117 6.24 15.04 18.10
C ARG A 117 5.38 14.09 17.28
N GLU A 118 4.65 13.17 17.91
CA GLU A 118 3.71 12.27 17.22
C GLU A 118 2.62 13.03 16.46
N VAL A 119 2.08 14.10 17.05
CA VAL A 119 1.09 14.99 16.43
C VAL A 119 1.71 15.85 15.32
N ALA A 120 2.98 16.26 15.44
CA ALA A 120 3.69 16.96 14.38
C ALA A 120 4.06 16.02 13.22
N ASP A 121 4.39 14.77 13.51
CA ASP A 121 4.59 13.69 12.52
C ASP A 121 3.27 13.43 11.78
N THR A 122 2.16 13.23 12.50
CA THR A 122 0.85 12.99 11.85
C THR A 122 0.27 14.21 11.13
N LYS A 123 0.63 15.44 11.51
CA LYS A 123 0.21 16.65 10.78
C LYS A 123 1.10 16.98 9.56
N GLY A 124 2.19 16.25 9.35
CA GLY A 124 3.14 16.48 8.26
C GLY A 124 3.35 15.31 7.29
N ILE A 125 2.98 14.08 7.67
CA ILE A 125 3.14 12.89 6.83
C ILE A 125 2.00 12.85 5.82
N ARG A 126 2.26 13.35 4.61
CA ARG A 126 1.32 13.25 3.50
C ARG A 126 1.37 11.86 2.88
N TYR A 127 2.56 11.28 2.76
CA TYR A 127 2.79 10.00 2.11
C TYR A 127 3.33 8.94 3.07
N SER A 128 3.57 7.70 2.63
CA SER A 128 4.31 6.76 3.47
C SER A 128 5.72 7.28 3.78
N ARG A 129 6.28 6.90 4.93
CA ARG A 129 7.65 7.31 5.32
C ARG A 129 8.68 6.94 4.25
N GLN A 130 8.54 5.77 3.63
CA GLN A 130 9.38 5.30 2.55
C GLN A 130 9.30 6.25 1.35
N LEU A 131 8.10 6.66 0.96
CA LEU A 131 7.90 7.57 -0.16
C LEU A 131 8.47 8.97 0.14
N GLU A 132 8.28 9.50 1.35
CA GLU A 132 8.86 10.78 1.77
C GLU A 132 10.41 10.72 1.73
N MET A 133 11.02 9.65 2.23
CA MET A 133 12.46 9.45 2.17
C MET A 133 12.96 9.36 0.72
N ALA A 134 12.24 8.66 -0.16
CA ALA A 134 12.57 8.58 -1.58
C ALA A 134 12.46 9.94 -2.28
N MET A 135 11.45 10.74 -1.94
CA MET A 135 11.31 12.12 -2.43
C MET A 135 12.47 13.00 -1.97
N MET A 136 13.06 12.74 -0.80
CA MET A 136 14.27 13.43 -0.32
C MET A 136 15.57 12.87 -0.92
N GLY A 137 15.51 11.84 -1.76
CA GLY A 137 16.69 11.16 -2.31
C GLY A 137 17.46 10.32 -1.28
N MET A 138 16.83 9.98 -0.15
CA MET A 138 17.44 9.28 0.98
C MET A 138 17.13 7.77 1.02
N LEU A 139 16.31 7.27 0.08
CA LEU A 139 15.95 5.85 0.01
C LEU A 139 16.57 5.20 -1.23
N SER A 140 17.36 4.13 -1.02
CA SER A 140 17.85 3.29 -2.12
C SER A 140 16.70 2.46 -2.71
N PRO A 141 16.63 2.27 -4.05
CA PRO A 141 15.62 1.41 -4.68
C PRO A 141 15.83 -0.10 -4.44
N ASP A 142 16.97 -0.52 -3.89
CA ASP A 142 17.36 -1.94 -3.83
C ASP A 142 16.36 -2.82 -3.06
N ALA A 143 15.92 -2.37 -1.89
CA ALA A 143 14.97 -3.12 -1.06
C ALA A 143 13.60 -3.25 -1.74
N GLY A 144 13.12 -2.19 -2.40
CA GLY A 144 11.89 -2.23 -3.18
C GLY A 144 12.01 -3.12 -4.42
N LYS A 145 13.18 -3.17 -5.06
CA LYS A 145 13.47 -4.09 -6.17
C LYS A 145 13.41 -5.56 -5.72
N ILE A 146 13.99 -5.89 -4.57
CA ILE A 146 13.93 -7.26 -4.02
C ILE A 146 12.48 -7.70 -3.80
N LEU A 147 11.62 -6.79 -3.34
CA LEU A 147 10.19 -7.06 -3.17
C LEU A 147 9.47 -7.21 -4.51
N ASP A 148 9.83 -6.42 -5.53
CA ASP A 148 9.31 -6.57 -6.90
C ASP A 148 9.68 -7.91 -7.52
N ASP A 149 10.92 -8.35 -7.32
CA ASP A 149 11.40 -9.64 -7.83
C ASP A 149 10.62 -10.80 -7.17
N LYS A 150 10.36 -10.74 -5.85
CA LYS A 150 9.52 -11.72 -5.14
C LYS A 150 8.09 -11.79 -5.67
N VAL A 151 7.47 -10.64 -5.91
CA VAL A 151 6.10 -10.60 -6.46
C VAL A 151 6.07 -11.17 -7.86
N ARG A 152 7.09 -10.87 -8.68
CA ARG A 152 7.18 -11.38 -10.04
C ARG A 152 7.34 -12.91 -10.06
N GLU A 153 8.21 -13.44 -9.21
CA GLU A 153 8.44 -14.88 -9.07
C GLU A 153 7.19 -15.62 -8.59
N GLU A 154 6.45 -15.05 -7.64
CA GLU A 154 5.22 -15.66 -7.10
C GLU A 154 4.09 -15.76 -8.14
N TYR A 155 4.01 -14.80 -9.07
CA TYR A 155 2.89 -14.67 -10.01
C TYR A 155 3.27 -14.87 -11.49
N GLU A 156 4.44 -15.43 -11.78
CA GLU A 156 4.91 -15.65 -13.14
C GLU A 156 3.99 -16.60 -13.91
N LEU A 157 3.20 -16.04 -14.83
CA LEU A 157 2.15 -16.73 -15.57
C LEU A 157 2.17 -16.31 -17.04
N ALA A 158 2.00 -17.27 -17.95
CA ALA A 158 1.89 -17.01 -19.38
C ALA A 158 0.49 -16.49 -19.76
N GLY A 159 0.39 -15.65 -20.79
CA GLY A 159 -0.88 -15.20 -21.37
C GLY A 159 -1.65 -14.17 -20.53
N VAL A 160 -0.98 -13.54 -19.57
CA VAL A 160 -1.56 -12.54 -18.69
C VAL A 160 -1.71 -11.18 -19.39
N THR A 161 -2.78 -10.45 -19.07
CA THR A 161 -3.16 -9.21 -19.79
C THR A 161 -3.51 -8.04 -18.87
N ALA A 162 -3.36 -8.22 -17.55
CA ALA A 162 -3.62 -7.15 -16.61
C ALA A 162 -2.44 -6.18 -16.54
N PHE A 163 -2.75 -5.00 -16.04
CA PHE A 163 -1.78 -3.93 -15.79
C PHE A 163 -2.32 -2.99 -14.72
N CYS A 164 -1.43 -2.16 -14.18
CA CYS A 164 -1.79 -1.05 -13.32
C CYS A 164 -1.81 0.26 -14.13
N TYR A 165 -2.60 1.23 -13.72
CA TYR A 165 -2.63 2.55 -14.35
C TYR A 165 -2.84 3.64 -13.33
N LEU A 166 -2.34 4.82 -13.66
CA LEU A 166 -2.44 6.03 -12.89
C LEU A 166 -3.23 7.07 -13.68
N LEU A 167 -4.13 7.78 -13.01
CA LEU A 167 -4.68 9.03 -13.56
C LEU A 167 -3.99 10.21 -12.88
N LEU A 168 -3.46 11.12 -13.71
CA LEU A 168 -2.72 12.28 -13.24
C LEU A 168 -3.35 13.59 -13.71
N ASP A 169 -3.23 14.60 -12.85
CA ASP A 169 -3.60 15.98 -13.12
C ASP A 169 -2.39 16.73 -13.69
N PRO A 170 -2.31 16.98 -15.01
CA PRO A 170 -1.15 17.61 -15.61
C PRO A 170 -0.91 19.04 -15.11
N ARG A 171 -1.92 19.70 -14.53
CA ARG A 171 -1.76 21.07 -14.00
C ARG A 171 -0.78 21.14 -12.82
N LYS A 172 -0.53 19.99 -12.18
CA LYS A 172 0.43 19.86 -11.09
C LYS A 172 1.83 19.48 -11.56
N ILE A 173 1.99 19.13 -12.83
CA ILE A 173 3.28 18.81 -13.44
C ILE A 173 3.84 20.11 -14.01
N THR A 174 4.74 20.74 -13.26
CA THR A 174 5.40 21.99 -13.67
C THR A 174 6.81 21.69 -14.14
N GLY A 175 7.18 22.21 -15.31
CA GLY A 175 8.53 22.08 -15.86
C GLY A 175 8.65 21.01 -16.93
N ASP A 176 9.89 20.75 -17.31
CA ASP A 176 10.21 19.79 -18.36
C ASP A 176 10.10 18.35 -17.88
N VAL A 177 9.59 17.48 -18.74
CA VAL A 177 9.27 16.08 -18.43
C VAL A 177 10.53 15.31 -18.04
N ASP A 178 11.63 15.53 -18.75
CA ASP A 178 12.89 14.83 -18.49
C ASP A 178 13.49 15.19 -17.12
N SER A 179 13.23 16.42 -16.65
CA SER A 179 13.65 16.92 -15.34
C SER A 179 12.71 16.55 -14.19
N LEU A 180 11.58 15.89 -14.47
CA LEU A 180 10.54 15.64 -13.46
C LEU A 180 11.05 14.77 -12.31
N ASP A 181 10.76 15.17 -11.07
CA ASP A 181 11.12 14.44 -9.87
C ASP A 181 9.89 13.82 -9.18
N LEU A 182 10.13 12.96 -8.18
CA LEU A 182 9.04 12.38 -7.38
C LEU A 182 8.21 13.47 -6.68
N LYS A 183 8.83 14.58 -6.25
CA LYS A 183 8.16 15.66 -5.53
C LYS A 183 7.06 16.31 -6.36
N THR A 184 7.26 16.40 -7.67
CA THR A 184 6.30 16.99 -8.61
C THR A 184 5.36 15.92 -9.18
N PHE A 185 5.87 14.70 -9.41
CA PHE A 185 5.09 13.60 -9.97
C PHE A 185 4.01 13.06 -9.02
N ILE A 186 4.34 12.80 -7.75
CA ILE A 186 3.43 12.16 -6.81
C ILE A 186 2.15 13.00 -6.57
N PRO A 187 2.23 14.32 -6.30
CA PRO A 187 1.02 15.12 -6.09
C PRO A 187 0.09 15.19 -7.31
N ALA A 188 0.61 14.94 -8.52
CA ALA A 188 -0.18 14.90 -9.75
C ALA A 188 -1.06 13.65 -9.83
N ILE A 189 -0.64 12.52 -9.25
CA ILE A 189 -1.44 11.30 -9.21
C ILE A 189 -2.66 11.53 -8.32
N PHE A 190 -3.85 11.30 -8.87
CA PHE A 190 -5.10 11.39 -8.12
C PHE A 190 -5.89 10.09 -8.11
N TYR A 191 -5.53 9.10 -8.93
CA TYR A 191 -6.19 7.79 -8.91
C TYR A 191 -5.19 6.70 -9.31
N VAL A 192 -5.29 5.57 -8.62
CA VAL A 192 -4.58 4.32 -8.94
C VAL A 192 -5.61 3.27 -9.29
N GLY A 193 -5.38 2.49 -10.34
CA GLY A 193 -6.26 1.37 -10.65
C GLY A 193 -5.53 0.21 -11.29
N LYS A 194 -6.17 -0.95 -11.25
CA LYS A 194 -5.85 -2.07 -12.13
C LYS A 194 -6.88 -2.24 -13.24
N GLY A 195 -6.45 -2.81 -14.36
CA GLY A 195 -7.32 -3.01 -15.49
C GLY A 195 -6.79 -3.97 -16.52
N THR A 196 -7.67 -4.32 -17.45
CA THR A 196 -7.38 -5.01 -18.69
C THR A 196 -7.94 -4.19 -19.84
N LYS A 197 -7.37 -4.33 -21.03
CA LYS A 197 -7.86 -3.68 -22.27
C LYS A 197 -8.04 -2.16 -22.07
N ALA A 198 -9.20 -1.61 -22.44
CA ALA A 198 -9.51 -0.19 -22.39
C ALA A 198 -10.07 0.30 -21.02
N ARG A 199 -9.85 -0.46 -19.93
CA ARG A 199 -10.36 -0.12 -18.59
C ARG A 199 -10.03 1.32 -18.12
N PRO A 200 -8.84 1.88 -18.36
CA PRO A 200 -8.56 3.26 -17.94
C PRO A 200 -9.44 4.29 -18.65
N LEU A 201 -9.70 4.10 -19.94
CA LEU A 201 -10.56 4.96 -20.74
C LEU A 201 -12.02 4.93 -20.27
N ALA A 202 -12.47 3.83 -19.65
CA ALA A 202 -13.82 3.72 -19.10
C ALA A 202 -14.17 4.84 -18.13
N HIS A 203 -13.24 5.22 -17.25
CA HIS A 203 -13.45 6.30 -16.27
C HIS A 203 -13.60 7.66 -16.94
N LEU A 204 -12.84 7.88 -18.01
CA LEU A 204 -12.92 9.12 -18.78
C LEU A 204 -14.22 9.16 -19.59
N ILE A 205 -14.61 8.08 -20.25
CA ILE A 205 -15.87 8.01 -21.00
C ILE A 205 -17.07 8.20 -20.06
N GLU A 206 -17.05 7.60 -18.86
CA GLU A 206 -18.05 7.86 -17.82
C GLU A 206 -18.12 9.34 -17.46
N ALA A 207 -16.97 9.98 -17.18
CA ALA A 207 -16.93 11.40 -16.87
C ALA A 207 -17.47 12.28 -18.02
N LYS A 208 -17.16 11.94 -19.28
CA LYS A 208 -17.68 12.65 -20.46
C LYS A 208 -19.21 12.57 -20.53
N LYS A 209 -19.77 11.37 -20.39
CA LYS A 209 -21.22 11.15 -20.41
C LYS A 209 -21.93 11.89 -19.29
N GLU A 210 -21.42 11.79 -18.07
CA GLU A 210 -22.03 12.44 -16.90
C GLU A 210 -21.92 13.98 -16.99
N ARG A 211 -20.87 14.52 -17.63
CA ARG A 211 -20.72 15.95 -17.97
C ARG A 211 -21.74 16.41 -19.02
N GLU A 212 -21.88 15.68 -20.12
CA GLU A 212 -22.85 15.97 -21.17
C GLU A 212 -24.30 15.92 -20.63
N ALA A 213 -24.59 14.93 -19.77
CA ALA A 213 -25.88 14.80 -19.10
C ALA A 213 -26.13 15.82 -17.98
N LYS A 214 -25.14 16.67 -17.64
CA LYS A 214 -25.18 17.62 -16.50
C LYS A 214 -25.64 16.93 -15.20
N SER A 215 -25.15 15.72 -14.99
CA SER A 215 -25.61 14.83 -13.92
C SER A 215 -25.11 15.31 -12.54
N PRO A 216 -25.92 15.15 -11.47
CA PRO A 216 -25.48 15.46 -10.11
C PRO A 216 -24.30 14.58 -9.66
N LYS A 217 -24.06 13.43 -10.30
CA LYS A 217 -22.92 12.55 -10.01
C LYS A 217 -21.57 13.23 -10.24
N LEU A 218 -21.51 14.20 -11.16
CA LEU A 218 -20.30 14.96 -11.44
C LEU A 218 -19.84 15.78 -10.23
N VAL A 219 -20.79 16.16 -9.36
CA VAL A 219 -20.52 16.94 -8.14
C VAL A 219 -20.29 16.04 -6.94
N SER A 220 -21.01 14.93 -6.83
CA SER A 220 -20.93 14.02 -5.67
C SER A 220 -19.75 13.04 -5.73
N ASN A 221 -19.34 12.59 -6.93
CA ASN A 221 -18.23 11.67 -7.08
C ASN A 221 -16.90 12.43 -7.19
N VAL A 222 -16.03 12.27 -6.20
CA VAL A 222 -14.73 12.99 -6.11
C VAL A 222 -13.84 12.75 -7.34
N LYS A 223 -13.83 11.53 -7.89
CA LYS A 223 -13.04 11.18 -9.08
C LYS A 223 -13.59 11.88 -10.32
N LEU A 224 -14.90 11.79 -10.56
CA LEU A 224 -15.53 12.42 -11.72
C LEU A 224 -15.41 13.95 -11.63
N LYS A 225 -15.61 14.52 -10.44
CA LYS A 225 -15.40 15.94 -10.16
C LYS A 225 -13.98 16.39 -10.47
N ARG A 226 -12.97 15.57 -10.15
CA ARG A 226 -11.57 15.88 -10.45
C ARG A 226 -11.32 15.88 -11.96
N ILE A 227 -11.79 14.86 -12.68
CA ILE A 227 -11.68 14.76 -14.13
C ILE A 227 -12.34 15.97 -14.80
N ASP A 228 -13.57 16.28 -14.40
CA ASP A 228 -14.32 17.42 -14.93
C ASP A 228 -13.63 18.75 -14.67
N SER A 229 -13.09 18.95 -13.48
CA SER A 229 -12.30 20.14 -13.13
C SER A 229 -11.06 20.30 -14.02
N ILE A 230 -10.36 19.21 -14.35
CA ILE A 230 -9.21 19.24 -15.25
C ILE A 230 -9.66 19.69 -16.64
N TRP A 231 -10.69 19.05 -17.19
CA TRP A 231 -11.24 19.41 -18.51
C TRP A 231 -11.84 20.81 -18.57
N GLY A 232 -12.50 21.26 -17.50
CA GLY A 232 -13.07 22.61 -17.38
C GLY A 232 -12.01 23.71 -17.46
N SER A 233 -10.75 23.40 -17.13
CA SER A 233 -9.62 24.32 -17.28
C SER A 233 -8.91 24.23 -18.65
N GLY A 234 -9.48 23.51 -19.62
CA GLY A 234 -8.91 23.32 -20.96
C GLY A 234 -7.79 22.27 -21.07
N ASN A 235 -7.48 21.59 -19.96
CA ASN A 235 -6.46 20.53 -19.89
C ASN A 235 -7.07 19.15 -20.16
N GLY A 236 -6.24 18.15 -20.48
CA GLY A 236 -6.66 16.74 -20.54
C GLY A 236 -6.26 15.97 -19.27
N VAL A 237 -6.78 14.77 -19.07
CA VAL A 237 -6.32 13.87 -17.99
C VAL A 237 -5.21 12.99 -18.51
N LEU A 238 -4.10 12.88 -17.78
CA LEU A 238 -3.04 11.94 -18.11
C LEU A 238 -3.42 10.55 -17.63
N CYS A 239 -3.29 9.57 -18.51
CA CYS A 239 -3.52 8.16 -18.20
C CYS A 239 -2.23 7.39 -18.47
N LEU A 240 -1.48 7.08 -17.42
CA LEU A 240 -0.22 6.36 -17.49
C LEU A 240 -0.48 4.88 -17.19
N GLN A 241 -0.16 4.00 -18.13
CA GLN A 241 -0.19 2.55 -17.88
C GLN A 241 1.19 2.09 -17.41
N ILE A 242 1.21 1.20 -16.43
CA ILE A 242 2.43 0.68 -15.79
C ILE A 242 2.24 -0.81 -15.50
N ASN A 243 3.34 -1.53 -15.31
CA ASN A 243 3.32 -2.96 -14.96
C ASN A 243 2.47 -3.79 -15.93
N HIS A 244 2.80 -3.74 -17.22
CA HIS A 244 2.11 -4.52 -18.25
C HIS A 244 2.36 -6.02 -18.12
N SER A 245 1.44 -6.81 -18.69
CA SER A 245 1.56 -8.27 -18.80
C SER A 245 1.75 -8.93 -17.44
N VAL A 246 0.91 -8.55 -16.47
CA VAL A 246 0.86 -9.16 -15.13
C VAL A 246 -0.45 -9.91 -14.94
N SER A 247 -0.44 -10.88 -14.02
CA SER A 247 -1.67 -11.60 -13.64
C SER A 247 -2.65 -10.67 -12.90
N ASP A 248 -3.92 -11.08 -12.80
CA ASP A 248 -4.92 -10.27 -12.07
C ASP A 248 -4.57 -10.15 -10.57
N ASP A 249 -4.06 -11.24 -9.95
CA ASP A 249 -3.64 -11.24 -8.55
C ASP A 249 -2.39 -10.39 -8.33
N GLU A 250 -1.42 -10.44 -9.24
CA GLU A 250 -0.26 -9.54 -9.20
C GLU A 250 -0.71 -8.08 -9.33
N ALA A 251 -1.64 -7.77 -10.24
CA ALA A 251 -2.17 -6.43 -10.41
C ALA A 251 -2.88 -5.92 -9.14
N PHE A 252 -3.57 -6.79 -8.39
CA PHE A 252 -4.14 -6.44 -7.08
C PHE A 252 -3.05 -6.03 -6.08
N VAL A 253 -1.97 -6.83 -5.96
CA VAL A 253 -0.85 -6.54 -5.05
C VAL A 253 -0.16 -5.23 -5.42
N ARG A 254 0.08 -5.03 -6.72
CA ARG A 254 0.73 -3.82 -7.24
C ARG A 254 -0.12 -2.57 -7.01
N GLU A 255 -1.43 -2.63 -7.28
CA GLU A 255 -2.38 -1.58 -6.95
C GLU A 255 -2.38 -1.25 -5.45
N ALA A 256 -2.42 -2.28 -4.59
CA ALA A 256 -2.38 -2.13 -3.15
C ALA A 256 -1.12 -1.43 -2.65
N ALA A 257 0.04 -1.80 -3.21
CA ALA A 257 1.31 -1.19 -2.86
C ALA A 257 1.40 0.28 -3.27
N LEU A 258 0.93 0.64 -4.48
CA LEU A 258 0.88 2.03 -4.94
C LEU A 258 -0.01 2.89 -4.03
N ILE A 259 -1.19 2.38 -3.64
CA ILE A 259 -2.10 3.07 -2.71
C ILE A 259 -1.49 3.17 -1.31
N GLU A 260 -0.80 2.12 -0.83
CA GLU A 260 -0.13 2.14 0.47
C GLU A 260 0.97 3.20 0.55
N ALA A 261 1.74 3.38 -0.53
CA ALA A 261 2.77 4.40 -0.61
C ALA A 261 2.18 5.83 -0.66
N ILE A 262 1.20 6.08 -1.53
CA ILE A 262 0.58 7.41 -1.70
C ILE A 262 -0.37 7.76 -0.54
N ARG A 263 -0.90 6.75 0.15
CA ARG A 263 -2.03 6.83 1.10
C ARG A 263 -3.36 7.18 0.41
N LEU A 264 -4.42 6.50 0.85
CA LEU A 264 -5.76 6.63 0.27
C LEU A 264 -6.31 8.06 0.34
N GLU A 265 -5.98 8.79 1.41
CA GLU A 265 -6.39 10.19 1.63
C GLU A 265 -5.90 11.18 0.55
N ASN A 266 -4.84 10.84 -0.18
CA ASN A 266 -4.33 11.66 -1.28
C ASN A 266 -4.92 11.26 -2.65
N LEU A 267 -5.73 10.22 -2.70
CA LEU A 267 -6.32 9.67 -3.92
C LEU A 267 -7.84 9.87 -3.93
N THR A 268 -8.43 9.81 -5.12
CA THR A 268 -9.88 9.76 -5.31
C THR A 268 -10.41 8.32 -5.30
N ASN A 269 -9.57 7.35 -4.99
CA ASN A 269 -9.94 5.96 -4.78
C ASN A 269 -10.94 5.87 -3.62
N MET A 270 -11.98 5.05 -3.75
CA MET A 270 -12.96 4.85 -2.68
C MET A 270 -12.50 3.85 -1.62
N LYS A 271 -11.60 2.93 -2.00
CA LYS A 271 -11.06 1.88 -1.14
C LYS A 271 -9.58 1.68 -1.41
N GLY A 272 -8.89 1.13 -0.41
CA GLY A 272 -7.53 0.63 -0.58
C GLY A 272 -7.46 -0.55 -1.55
N GLY A 273 -6.24 -0.91 -1.94
CA GLY A 273 -6.01 -2.12 -2.74
C GLY A 273 -6.01 -3.38 -1.89
N GLU A 274 -5.99 -4.52 -2.56
CA GLU A 274 -6.10 -5.84 -1.94
C GLU A 274 -4.78 -6.60 -2.03
N TRP A 275 -4.29 -7.08 -0.89
CA TRP A 275 -3.06 -7.86 -0.82
C TRP A 275 -3.35 -9.35 -1.07
N ARG A 276 -2.55 -10.01 -1.90
CA ARG A 276 -2.67 -11.43 -2.29
C ARG A 276 -1.39 -12.20 -1.92
N GLY A 277 -1.49 -13.52 -1.85
CA GLY A 277 -0.31 -14.39 -1.68
C GLY A 277 0.57 -14.04 -0.47
N ALA A 278 1.89 -14.20 -0.63
CA ALA A 278 2.89 -13.94 0.40
C ALA A 278 2.89 -12.48 0.86
N SER A 279 2.48 -11.55 -0.01
CA SER A 279 2.43 -10.11 0.29
C SER A 279 1.44 -9.75 1.41
N LYS A 280 0.47 -10.63 1.73
CA LYS A 280 -0.42 -10.44 2.88
C LYS A 280 0.35 -10.33 4.20
N ALA A 281 1.38 -11.17 4.36
CA ALA A 281 2.20 -11.24 5.56
C ALA A 281 3.27 -10.14 5.65
N TRP A 282 3.43 -9.32 4.61
CA TRP A 282 4.42 -8.25 4.62
C TRP A 282 4.06 -7.17 5.64
N THR A 283 5.10 -6.65 6.30
CA THR A 283 4.98 -5.51 7.22
C THR A 283 4.59 -4.25 6.45
N LEU A 284 3.99 -3.28 7.14
CA LEU A 284 3.61 -2.00 6.52
C LEU A 284 4.80 -1.27 5.86
N PRO A 285 6.01 -1.22 6.48
CA PRO A 285 7.19 -0.66 5.82
C PRO A 285 7.54 -1.35 4.50
N MET A 286 7.51 -2.68 4.44
CA MET A 286 7.79 -3.43 3.21
C MET A 286 6.75 -3.12 2.12
N LYS A 287 5.47 -3.07 2.49
CA LYS A 287 4.37 -2.74 1.57
C LYS A 287 4.54 -1.33 0.98
N ALA A 288 4.87 -0.36 1.83
CA ALA A 288 5.14 1.01 1.43
C ALA A 288 6.42 1.15 0.58
N GLU A 289 7.46 0.38 0.89
CA GLU A 289 8.72 0.34 0.15
C GLU A 289 8.53 -0.21 -1.26
N PHE A 290 7.80 -1.33 -1.39
CA PHE A 290 7.43 -1.88 -2.68
C PHE A 290 6.60 -0.88 -3.51
N GLY A 291 5.63 -0.21 -2.89
CA GLY A 291 4.86 0.85 -3.55
C GLY A 291 5.72 2.01 -4.03
N THR A 292 6.68 2.44 -3.21
CA THR A 292 7.62 3.53 -3.51
C THR A 292 8.49 3.19 -4.72
N TYR A 293 9.01 1.97 -4.78
CA TYR A 293 9.77 1.50 -5.93
C TYR A 293 8.96 1.46 -7.22
N GLN A 294 7.70 1.01 -7.15
CA GLN A 294 6.81 1.05 -8.31
C GLN A 294 6.54 2.48 -8.80
N LEU A 295 6.44 3.46 -7.89
CA LEU A 295 6.27 4.87 -8.26
C LEU A 295 7.52 5.46 -8.90
N GLN A 296 8.71 5.09 -8.44
CA GLN A 296 9.98 5.45 -9.09
C GLN A 296 10.03 4.92 -10.52
N ARG A 297 9.61 3.67 -10.73
CA ARG A 297 9.49 3.09 -12.07
C ARG A 297 8.44 3.79 -12.92
N ALA A 298 7.29 4.11 -12.35
CA ALA A 298 6.22 4.84 -13.04
C ALA A 298 6.66 6.23 -13.51
N LEU A 299 7.45 6.94 -12.69
CA LEU A 299 8.08 8.21 -13.11
C LEU A 299 8.97 8.00 -14.34
N GLY A 300 9.79 6.94 -14.35
CA GLY A 300 10.60 6.58 -15.52
C GLY A 300 9.75 6.32 -16.77
N VAL A 301 8.64 5.60 -16.65
CA VAL A 301 7.71 5.38 -17.78
C VAL A 301 7.12 6.69 -18.28
N LEU A 302 6.69 7.59 -17.37
CA LEU A 302 6.15 8.89 -17.74
C LEU A 302 7.18 9.73 -18.52
N LYS A 303 8.45 9.69 -18.10
CA LYS A 303 9.54 10.38 -18.82
C LYS A 303 9.71 9.85 -20.24
N MET A 304 9.67 8.54 -20.40
CA MET A 304 9.82 7.89 -21.71
C MET A 304 8.61 8.10 -22.62
N GLU A 305 7.39 8.04 -22.08
CA GLU A 305 6.16 8.19 -22.88
C GLU A 305 5.81 9.66 -23.20
N GLY A 306 6.27 10.58 -22.35
CA GLY A 306 5.90 11.98 -22.37
C GLY A 306 4.49 12.24 -21.84
N LEU A 307 4.10 13.52 -21.77
CA LEU A 307 2.76 13.91 -21.36
C LEU A 307 1.81 13.82 -22.56
N ARG A 308 0.83 12.91 -22.48
CA ARG A 308 -0.25 12.77 -23.49
C ARG A 308 -1.63 12.94 -22.84
N PRO A 309 -2.05 14.18 -22.50
CA PRO A 309 -3.31 14.41 -21.82
C PRO A 309 -4.52 14.09 -22.72
N ILE A 310 -5.48 13.33 -22.19
CA ILE A 310 -6.69 12.95 -22.90
C ILE A 310 -7.79 13.97 -22.59
N LYS A 311 -8.18 14.71 -23.62
CA LYS A 311 -9.29 15.67 -23.59
C LYS A 311 -10.62 14.99 -23.96
N PRO A 312 -11.78 15.54 -23.58
CA PRO A 312 -13.05 14.89 -23.84
C PRO A 312 -13.37 14.74 -25.34
N GLU A 313 -12.82 15.60 -26.20
CA GLU A 313 -12.99 15.54 -27.65
C GLU A 313 -12.28 14.33 -28.27
N ALA A 314 -11.20 13.84 -27.64
CA ALA A 314 -10.43 12.68 -28.10
C ALA A 314 -11.05 11.34 -27.66
N LEU A 315 -12.12 11.36 -26.85
CA LEU A 315 -12.76 10.15 -26.33
C LEU A 315 -13.90 9.67 -27.22
N PRO A 316 -14.00 8.36 -27.49
CA PRO A 316 -15.14 7.78 -28.19
C PRO A 316 -16.42 7.86 -27.33
N GLU A 317 -17.59 7.83 -27.96
CA GLU A 317 -18.89 7.84 -27.26
C GLU A 317 -19.12 6.58 -26.41
N SER A 318 -18.51 5.46 -26.81
CA SER A 318 -18.54 4.18 -26.09
C SER A 318 -17.26 3.38 -26.31
N LEU A 319 -16.93 2.53 -25.35
CA LEU A 319 -15.79 1.60 -25.45
C LEU A 319 -15.98 0.52 -26.51
N PHE A 320 -17.23 0.28 -26.91
CA PHE A 320 -17.59 -0.67 -27.95
C PHE A 320 -18.43 0.07 -28.98
N PRO A 321 -18.07 0.06 -30.29
CA PRO A 321 -19.00 0.51 -31.31
C PRO A 321 -20.27 -0.32 -31.19
N TYR A 322 -21.43 0.33 -31.20
CA TYR A 322 -22.73 -0.33 -31.29
C TYR A 322 -22.64 -1.37 -32.42
N ALA A 323 -22.71 -2.66 -32.11
CA ALA A 323 -23.01 -3.64 -33.14
C ALA A 323 -24.42 -3.28 -33.62
N PRO A 324 -24.63 -2.94 -34.91
CA PRO A 324 -25.98 -2.67 -35.39
C PRO A 324 -26.80 -3.92 -35.11
N LYS A 325 -27.95 -3.76 -34.45
CA LYS A 325 -28.95 -4.82 -34.37
C LYS A 325 -29.21 -5.25 -35.81
N LYS A 326 -28.82 -6.48 -36.16
CA LYS A 326 -29.34 -7.11 -37.38
C LYS A 326 -30.84 -7.18 -37.17
N ASN A 327 -31.57 -6.29 -37.83
CA ASN A 327 -33.01 -6.43 -37.97
C ASN A 327 -33.22 -7.74 -38.74
N ALA A 328 -33.73 -8.75 -38.03
CA ALA A 328 -34.38 -9.90 -38.64
C ALA A 328 -35.82 -9.51 -38.98
#